data_AF-A0A659UVW6-F1
#
_entry.id   AF-A0A659UVW6-F1
#
_cell.length_a   1.000
_cell.length_b   1.000
_cell.length_c   1.000
_cell.angle_alpha   90.00
_cell.angle_beta   90.00
_cell.angle_gamma   90.00
#
_symmetry.space_group_name_H-M   'P 1'
#
loop_
_entity.id
_entity.type
_entity.pdbx_description
1 polymer ?
#
loop_
_entity_poly.entity_id
_entity_poly.type
_entity_poly.pdbx_seq_one_letter_code
_entity_poly.pdbx_strand_id
1 'polypeptide(L)'
;NIGGKLTADQIRGAFDQAFGAGAGDRVRVSCVIDPSNGRRLIGELTLGLAGPIGPNSSLKDLLLASVPTNKAGCPTGTVDAIGFQ
;
A
#
# COMPACT_ATOMS: atom_id res chain seq x y z
N ASN A 1 -1.91 -13.70 1.70
CA ASN A 1 -3.20 -13.47 0.99
C ASN A 1 -3.05 -13.54 -0.53
N ILE A 2 -2.21 -14.45 -1.07
CA ILE A 2 -2.10 -14.63 -2.53
C ILE A 2 -3.39 -15.27 -3.05
N GLY A 3 -3.93 -14.75 -4.16
CA GLY A 3 -5.23 -15.13 -4.72
C GLY A 3 -6.44 -14.52 -4.00
N GLY A 4 -6.23 -13.87 -2.85
CA GLY A 4 -7.28 -13.29 -2.02
C GLY A 4 -7.61 -11.84 -2.39
N LYS A 5 -8.85 -11.41 -2.10
CA LYS A 5 -9.25 -10.00 -2.17
C LYS A 5 -8.84 -9.27 -0.90
N LEU A 6 -8.21 -8.11 -1.06
CA LEU A 6 -7.91 -7.18 0.02
C LEU A 6 -8.60 -5.84 -0.23
N THR A 7 -8.95 -5.17 0.86
CA THR A 7 -9.39 -3.77 0.86
C THR A 7 -8.20 -2.85 1.12
N ALA A 8 -8.31 -1.58 0.71
CA ALA A 8 -7.31 -0.58 1.08
C ALA A 8 -7.19 -0.42 2.59
N ASP A 9 -8.30 -0.51 3.33
CA ASP A 9 -8.31 -0.37 4.78
C ASP A 9 -7.56 -1.51 5.48
N GLN A 10 -7.70 -2.75 5.00
CA GLN A 10 -6.89 -3.87 5.50
C GLN A 10 -5.39 -3.67 5.25
N ILE A 11 -5.03 -3.14 4.07
CA ILE A 11 -3.63 -2.85 3.75
C ILE A 11 -3.12 -1.73 4.66
N ARG A 12 -3.84 -0.61 4.77
CA ARG A 12 -3.46 0.54 5.60
C ARG A 12 -3.39 0.18 7.08
N GLY A 13 -4.34 -0.60 7.59
CA GLY A 13 -4.33 -1.12 8.96
C GLY A 13 -3.13 -2.02 9.25
N ALA A 14 -2.67 -2.82 8.28
CA ALA A 14 -1.46 -3.60 8.43
C ALA A 14 -0.20 -2.71 8.55
N PHE A 15 -0.15 -1.60 7.81
CA PHE A 15 0.92 -0.60 7.98
C PHE A 15 0.86 0.10 9.34
N ASP A 16 -0.34 0.44 9.84
CA ASP A 16 -0.49 1.00 11.18
C ASP A 16 0.01 0.04 12.26
N GLN A 17 -0.28 -1.26 12.13
CA GLN A 17 0.19 -2.27 13.07
C GLN A 17 1.73 -2.45 13.01
N ALA A 18 2.31 -2.43 11.82
CA ALA A 18 3.74 -2.69 11.64
C ALA A 18 4.63 -1.46 11.94
N PHE A 19 4.16 -0.27 11.59
CA PHE A 19 4.96 0.96 11.61
C PHE A 19 4.41 2.03 12.57
N GLY A 20 3.29 1.77 13.24
CA GLY A 20 2.67 2.68 14.21
C GLY A 20 1.46 3.41 13.65
N ALA A 21 0.54 3.79 14.56
CA ALA A 21 -0.72 4.43 14.21
C ALA A 21 -0.53 5.67 13.32
N GLY A 22 -1.25 5.73 12.21
CA GLY A 22 -1.18 6.81 11.21
C GLY A 22 -0.19 6.53 10.08
N ALA A 23 0.60 5.45 10.13
CA ALA A 23 1.46 5.06 9.02
C ALA A 23 0.65 4.61 7.79
N GLY A 24 -0.46 3.91 8.00
CA GLY A 24 -1.42 3.53 6.97
C GLY A 24 -1.95 4.75 6.21
N ASP A 25 -2.05 5.90 6.89
CA ASP A 25 -2.48 7.15 6.27
C ASP A 25 -1.50 7.73 5.24
N ARG A 26 -0.32 7.14 5.11
CA ARG A 26 0.73 7.50 4.15
C ARG A 26 0.83 6.52 3.00
N VAL A 27 -0.06 5.53 2.96
CA VAL A 27 -0.08 4.47 1.95
C VAL A 27 -1.23 4.71 0.98
N ARG A 28 -0.91 4.81 -0.31
CA ARG A 28 -1.89 4.79 -1.39
C ARG A 28 -1.85 3.45 -2.11
N VAL A 29 -3.02 2.88 -2.32
CA VAL A 29 -3.22 1.62 -3.03
C VAL A 29 -3.66 1.92 -4.45
N SER A 30 -3.02 1.31 -5.43
CA SER A 30 -3.38 1.41 -6.84
C SER A 30 -3.78 0.03 -7.37
N CYS A 31 -4.80 0.00 -8.22
CA CYS A 31 -5.24 -1.22 -8.87
C CYS A 31 -5.06 -1.13 -10.39
N VAL A 32 -4.86 -2.29 -10.99
CA VAL A 32 -4.90 -2.50 -12.43
C VAL A 32 -6.04 -3.46 -12.78
N ILE A 33 -6.48 -3.45 -14.02
CA ILE A 33 -7.41 -4.45 -14.54
C ILE A 33 -6.59 -5.47 -15.31
N ASP A 34 -6.72 -6.73 -14.93
CA ASP A 34 -6.15 -7.86 -15.67
C ASP A 34 -6.85 -7.96 -17.03
N PRO A 35 -6.13 -7.77 -18.15
CA PRO A 35 -6.74 -7.83 -19.47
C PRO A 35 -7.19 -9.24 -19.87
N SER A 36 -6.69 -10.29 -19.24
CA SER A 36 -7.02 -11.69 -19.57
C SER A 36 -8.40 -12.12 -19.08
N ASN A 37 -8.88 -11.53 -17.97
CA ASN A 37 -10.10 -11.97 -17.30
C ASN A 37 -10.92 -10.83 -16.65
N GLY A 38 -10.48 -9.57 -16.78
CA GLY A 38 -11.17 -8.39 -16.27
C GLY A 38 -11.12 -8.21 -14.75
N ARG A 39 -10.35 -9.03 -14.02
CA ARG A 39 -10.23 -8.92 -12.56
C ARG A 39 -9.48 -7.66 -12.18
N ARG A 40 -9.95 -7.00 -11.13
CA ARG A 40 -9.22 -5.90 -10.49
C ARG A 40 -8.14 -6.47 -9.57
N LEU A 41 -6.89 -6.12 -9.85
CA LEU A 41 -5.72 -6.55 -9.09
C LEU A 41 -5.15 -5.38 -8.29
N ILE A 42 -4.63 -5.63 -7.09
CA ILE A 42 -3.77 -4.68 -6.37
C ILE A 42 -2.43 -4.66 -7.11
N GLY A 43 -2.12 -3.57 -7.78
CA GLY A 43 -0.95 -3.47 -8.67
C GLY A 43 0.24 -2.75 -8.04
N GLU A 44 -0.01 -1.75 -7.19
CA GLU A 44 1.05 -0.93 -6.60
C GLU A 44 0.63 -0.38 -5.24
N LEU A 45 1.62 -0.20 -4.37
CA LEU A 45 1.54 0.60 -3.16
C LEU A 45 2.52 1.77 -3.27
N THR A 46 2.02 2.99 -3.12
CA THR A 46 2.84 4.20 -3.02
C THR A 46 2.95 4.63 -1.57
N LEU A 47 4.18 4.81 -1.07
CA LEU A 47 4.45 5.26 0.30
C LEU A 47 4.90 6.70 0.32
N GLY A 48 4.23 7.54 1.11
CA GLY A 48 4.69 8.89 1.41
C GLY A 48 5.82 8.85 2.44
N LEU A 49 6.99 9.35 2.07
CA LEU A 49 8.18 9.42 2.95
C LEU A 49 8.66 10.87 3.04
N ALA A 50 9.11 11.29 4.22
CA ALA A 50 9.70 12.61 4.41
C ALA A 50 10.88 12.57 5.39
N GLY A 51 11.84 13.48 5.18
CA GLY A 51 13.07 13.58 5.96
C GLY A 51 14.30 12.98 5.25
N PRO A 52 15.47 13.00 5.90
CA PRO A 52 16.71 12.48 5.33
C PRO A 52 16.65 10.96 5.13
N ILE A 53 16.87 10.51 3.89
CA ILE A 53 16.95 9.09 3.55
C ILE A 53 18.42 8.69 3.44
N GLY A 54 18.84 7.75 4.28
CA GLY A 54 20.17 7.18 4.30
C GLY A 54 20.16 5.71 4.76
N PRO A 55 21.32 5.06 4.86
CA PRO A 55 21.44 3.62 5.10
C PRO A 55 20.76 3.12 6.39
N ASN A 56 20.63 3.99 7.39
CA ASN A 56 20.05 3.68 8.70
C ASN A 56 18.71 4.37 8.95
N SER A 57 18.11 4.98 7.93
CA SER A 57 16.82 5.65 8.09
C SER A 57 15.72 4.63 8.38
N SER A 58 14.95 4.87 9.44
CA SER A 58 13.80 4.07 9.82
C SER A 58 12.63 4.34 8.88
N LEU A 59 12.11 3.30 8.23
CA LEU A 59 10.91 3.43 7.37
C LEU A 59 9.71 3.95 8.16
N LYS A 60 9.56 3.54 9.42
CA LYS A 60 8.53 4.05 10.33
C LYS A 60 8.62 5.56 10.49
N ASP A 61 9.82 6.06 10.78
CA ASP A 61 10.00 7.48 11.07
C ASP A 61 9.79 8.33 9.80
N LEU A 62 10.25 7.83 8.65
CA LEU A 62 10.04 8.48 7.35
C LEU A 62 8.55 8.52 6.95
N LEU A 63 7.79 7.44 7.21
CA LEU A 63 6.34 7.42 6.98
C LEU A 63 5.65 8.45 7.87
N LEU A 64 5.86 8.39 9.19
CA LEU A 64 5.17 9.26 10.14
C LEU A 64 5.55 10.74 9.99
N ALA A 65 6.73 11.05 9.46
CA ALA A 65 7.14 12.41 9.10
C ALA A 65 6.43 12.95 7.84
N SER A 66 5.88 12.08 6.99
CA SER A 66 5.17 12.48 5.77
C SER A 66 3.77 13.03 6.08
N VAL A 67 3.20 13.76 5.13
CA VAL A 67 1.81 14.26 5.20
C VAL A 67 0.83 13.14 4.80
N PRO A 68 -0.35 13.02 5.46
CA PRO A 68 -1.38 12.06 5.06
C PRO A 68 -1.77 12.17 3.58
N THR A 69 -2.06 11.04 2.92
CA THR A 69 -2.76 11.08 1.63
C THR A 69 -4.25 11.31 1.83
N ASN A 70 -4.83 12.23 1.05
CA ASN A 70 -6.26 12.53 1.08
C ASN A 70 -7.12 11.37 0.54
N LYS A 71 -6.53 10.42 -0.18
CA LYS A 71 -7.24 9.26 -0.76
C LYS A 71 -6.42 7.99 -0.55
N ALA A 72 -7.07 6.96 -0.04
CA ALA A 72 -6.53 5.60 0.06
C ALA A 72 -6.26 4.99 -1.33
N GLY A 73 -6.95 5.47 -2.37
CA GLY A 73 -6.82 4.98 -3.73
C GLY A 73 -7.83 3.87 -4.03
N CYS A 74 -7.37 2.76 -4.60
CA CYS A 74 -8.22 1.63 -4.97
C CYS A 74 -8.88 0.99 -3.74
N PRO A 75 -10.22 0.91 -3.66
CA PRO A 75 -10.90 0.45 -2.45
C PRO A 75 -10.73 -1.06 -2.19
N THR A 76 -10.62 -1.87 -3.24
CA THR A 76 -10.38 -3.31 -3.13
C THR A 76 -9.80 -3.89 -4.41
N GLY A 77 -8.98 -4.94 -4.31
CA GLY A 77 -8.45 -5.69 -5.45
C GLY A 77 -7.96 -7.07 -5.01
N THR A 78 -7.70 -7.93 -5.99
CA THR A 78 -7.09 -9.24 -5.73
C THR A 78 -5.56 -9.11 -5.69
N VAL A 79 -4.90 -9.79 -4.76
CA VAL A 79 -3.44 -9.94 -4.80
C VAL A 79 -3.11 -11.16 -5.63
N ASP A 80 -2.40 -10.98 -6.73
CA ASP A 80 -2.02 -12.10 -7.58
C ASP A 80 -0.70 -12.75 -7.15
N ALA A 81 -0.47 -13.97 -7.62
CA ALA A 81 0.83 -14.61 -7.47
C ALA A 81 1.84 -13.94 -8.42
N ILE A 82 3.09 -13.81 -7.99
CA ILE A 82 4.18 -13.40 -8.89
C ILE A 82 4.33 -14.43 -10.02
N GLY A 83 4.53 -13.97 -11.26
CA GLY A 83 4.79 -14.84 -12.43
C GLY A 83 3.72 -14.85 -13.54
N PHE A 84 2.61 -14.13 -13.37
CA PHE A 84 1.63 -13.89 -14.42
C PHE A 84 1.44 -12.37 -14.58
N GLN A 85 2.19 -11.75 -15.50
CA GLN A 85 2.03 -10.35 -15.90
C GLN A 85 1.94 -10.27 -17.42
#